data_AF-A0A1L3MF95-F1
#
_entry.id   AF-A0A1L3MF95-F1
#
_cell.length_a   1.000
_cell.length_b   1.000
_cell.length_c   1.000
_cell.angle_alpha   90.00
_cell.angle_beta   90.00
_cell.angle_gamma   90.00
#
_symmetry.space_group_name_H-M   'P 1'
#
loop_
_entity.id
_entity.type
_entity.pdbx_description
1 polymer ?
#
loop_
_entity_poly.entity_id
_entity_poly.type
_entity_poly.pdbx_seq_one_letter_code
_entity_poly.pdbx_strand_id
1 'polypeptide(L)'
;MSDYTIPRPAAGDITDLIADDHRLFEDLMRDMRDVSADRDGARSAFAAVLIAHSEAEEEVVYPKLVRRDVIEGEEEHHGEKEHAATNEALLHLLQAKGTDTQKFDDAVEAVAEVLNHHIGEEEQTILNPAREDASEELRQQLGAGWAARRNELLEDGAGSLEQVESLVKQAYEDGLLPNDDQPS
;
A
#
# COMPACT_ATOMS: atom_id res chain seq x y z
N MET A 1 15.36 -5.17 -13.10
CA MET A 1 15.37 -4.40 -11.85
C MET A 1 15.03 -2.99 -12.25
N SER A 2 14.02 -2.41 -11.62
CA SER A 2 13.59 -1.03 -11.87
C SER A 2 14.74 -0.08 -11.52
N ASP A 3 14.99 0.94 -12.34
CA ASP A 3 15.96 2.01 -12.04
C ASP A 3 15.42 3.01 -11.01
N TYR A 4 14.15 2.86 -10.59
CA TYR A 4 13.56 3.68 -9.54
C TYR A 4 14.22 3.41 -8.20
N THR A 5 14.74 4.47 -7.60
CA THR A 5 15.28 4.42 -6.24
C THR A 5 14.13 4.53 -5.24
N ILE A 6 13.74 3.41 -4.64
CA ILE A 6 12.76 3.38 -3.54
C ILE A 6 13.45 3.85 -2.25
N PRO A 7 12.96 4.90 -1.56
CA PRO A 7 13.49 5.35 -0.29
C PRO A 7 13.49 4.24 0.78
N ARG A 8 14.58 4.18 1.56
CA ARG A 8 14.78 3.23 2.67
C ARG A 8 15.00 3.97 3.99
N PRO A 9 13.96 4.63 4.55
CA PRO A 9 14.09 5.28 5.85
C PRO A 9 14.40 4.24 6.92
N ALA A 10 15.16 4.61 7.96
CA ALA A 10 15.45 3.73 9.09
C ALA A 10 14.64 4.08 10.35
N ALA A 11 14.14 5.32 10.43
CA ALA A 11 13.32 5.86 11.50
C ALA A 11 12.67 7.17 11.03
N GLY A 12 11.66 7.63 11.75
CA GLY A 12 10.93 8.86 11.46
C GLY A 12 9.61 8.88 12.25
N ASP A 13 8.87 9.98 12.12
CA ASP A 13 7.49 9.99 12.60
C ASP A 13 6.63 9.10 11.71
N ILE A 14 5.89 8.14 12.28
CA ILE A 14 5.08 7.20 11.49
C ILE A 14 4.11 7.92 10.54
N THR A 15 3.51 9.03 10.97
CA THR A 15 2.53 9.76 10.14
C THR A 15 3.19 10.46 8.95
N ASP A 16 4.45 10.87 9.10
CA ASP A 16 5.21 11.47 8.00
C ASP A 16 5.72 10.39 7.03
N LEU A 17 6.15 9.24 7.56
CA LEU A 17 6.65 8.12 6.76
C LEU A 17 5.58 7.51 5.86
N ILE A 18 4.37 7.28 6.39
CA ILE A 18 3.22 6.78 5.61
C ILE A 18 2.82 7.82 4.54
N ALA A 19 2.72 9.10 4.93
CA ALA A 19 2.41 10.18 3.98
C ALA A 19 3.49 10.37 2.89
N ASP A 20 4.76 10.06 3.18
CA ASP A 20 5.83 10.07 2.18
C ASP A 20 5.66 8.92 1.16
N ASP A 21 5.20 7.75 1.60
CA ASP A 21 4.84 6.65 0.69
C ASP A 21 3.60 7.00 -0.15
N HIS A 22 2.60 7.68 0.41
CA HIS A 22 1.45 8.18 -0.36
C HIS A 22 1.87 9.08 -1.52
N ARG A 23 2.80 10.02 -1.26
CA ARG A 23 3.36 10.88 -2.31
C ARG A 23 4.15 10.08 -3.34
N LEU A 24 4.89 9.06 -2.90
CA LEU A 24 5.61 8.17 -3.80
C LEU A 24 4.64 7.38 -4.70
N PHE A 25 3.49 6.95 -4.18
CA PHE A 25 2.45 6.33 -5.00
C PHE A 25 1.94 7.28 -6.07
N GLU A 26 1.63 8.53 -5.72
CA GLU A 26 1.18 9.53 -6.69
C GLU A 26 2.22 9.75 -7.80
N ASP A 27 3.50 9.85 -7.44
CA ASP A 27 4.60 10.01 -8.39
C ASP A 27 4.73 8.80 -9.34
N LEU A 28 4.70 7.58 -8.79
CA LEU A 28 4.79 6.35 -9.59
C LEU A 28 3.56 6.16 -10.49
N MET A 29 2.37 6.54 -10.02
CA MET A 29 1.15 6.53 -10.83
C MET A 29 1.19 7.58 -11.94
N ARG A 30 1.79 8.75 -11.70
CA ARG A 30 2.04 9.74 -12.76
C ARG A 30 2.98 9.17 -13.81
N ASP A 31 4.08 8.55 -13.38
CA ASP A 31 5.08 8.01 -14.31
C ASP A 31 4.51 6.79 -15.07
N MET A 32 3.64 5.99 -14.45
CA MET A 32 2.87 4.96 -15.15
C MET A 32 1.88 5.51 -16.16
N ARG A 33 1.50 6.80 -16.14
CA ARG A 33 0.65 7.43 -17.17
C ARG A 33 1.43 8.15 -18.26
N ASP A 34 2.71 8.43 -18.01
CA ASP A 34 3.58 9.11 -18.96
C ASP A 34 4.21 8.09 -19.94
N VAL A 35 3.80 8.15 -21.21
CA VAL A 35 4.33 7.30 -22.28
C VAL A 35 5.81 7.53 -22.59
N SER A 36 6.41 8.61 -22.08
CA SER A 36 7.84 8.90 -22.20
C SER A 36 8.68 8.39 -21.03
N ALA A 37 8.04 7.95 -19.94
CA ALA A 37 8.70 7.41 -18.76
C ALA A 37 8.95 5.89 -18.87
N ASP A 38 9.76 5.35 -17.96
CA ASP A 38 9.88 3.91 -17.76
C ASP A 38 8.65 3.38 -17.01
N ARG A 39 7.56 3.14 -17.74
CA ARG A 39 6.28 2.66 -17.20
C ARG A 39 6.41 1.27 -16.56
N ASP A 40 7.27 0.41 -17.12
CA ASP A 40 7.51 -0.93 -16.57
C ASP A 40 8.26 -0.86 -15.24
N GLY A 41 9.30 -0.02 -15.17
CA GLY A 41 10.01 0.26 -13.92
C GLY A 41 9.11 0.89 -12.86
N ALA A 42 8.24 1.83 -13.26
CA ALA A 42 7.27 2.47 -12.36
C ALA A 42 6.27 1.45 -11.82
N ARG A 43 5.70 0.59 -12.69
CA ARG A 43 4.83 -0.51 -12.28
C ARG A 43 5.48 -1.44 -11.26
N SER A 44 6.71 -1.88 -11.52
CA SER A 44 7.43 -2.76 -10.60
C SER A 44 7.76 -2.08 -9.27
N ALA A 45 8.15 -0.81 -9.28
CA ALA A 45 8.41 -0.06 -8.06
C ALA A 45 7.13 0.18 -7.26
N PHE A 46 6.04 0.56 -7.92
CA PHE A 46 4.72 0.77 -7.30
C PHE A 46 4.24 -0.48 -6.60
N ALA A 47 4.26 -1.64 -7.28
CA ALA A 47 3.85 -2.90 -6.68
C ALA A 47 4.68 -3.26 -5.44
N ALA A 48 5.99 -3.04 -5.50
CA ALA A 48 6.87 -3.34 -4.38
C ALA A 48 6.60 -2.43 -3.18
N VAL A 49 6.47 -1.12 -3.41
CA VAL A 49 6.18 -0.16 -2.34
C VAL A 49 4.81 -0.41 -1.75
N LEU A 50 3.78 -0.59 -2.57
CA LEU A 50 2.40 -0.75 -2.13
C LEU A 50 2.25 -1.95 -1.19
N ILE A 51 2.76 -3.12 -1.58
CA ILE A 51 2.71 -4.32 -0.74
C ILE A 51 3.53 -4.15 0.53
N ALA A 52 4.73 -3.57 0.44
CA ALA A 52 5.57 -3.40 1.62
C ALA A 52 5.01 -2.38 2.62
N HIS A 53 4.27 -1.39 2.13
CA HIS A 53 3.58 -0.37 2.90
C HIS A 53 2.41 -0.96 3.67
N SER A 54 1.45 -1.56 2.96
CA SER A 54 0.21 -2.07 3.54
C SER A 54 0.45 -3.18 4.56
N GLU A 55 1.34 -4.13 4.25
CA GLU A 55 1.68 -5.22 5.17
C GLU A 55 2.41 -4.68 6.42
N ALA A 56 3.24 -3.66 6.28
CA ALA A 56 3.92 -3.06 7.44
C ALA A 56 2.96 -2.28 8.34
N GLU A 57 1.92 -1.65 7.79
CA GLU A 57 0.84 -1.02 8.56
C GLU A 57 0.03 -2.04 9.35
N GLU A 58 -0.46 -3.08 8.67
CA GLU A 58 -1.27 -4.14 9.28
C GLU A 58 -0.49 -4.91 10.36
N GLU A 59 0.80 -5.17 10.14
CA GLU A 59 1.61 -5.92 11.11
C GLU A 59 2.08 -5.07 12.30
N VAL A 60 2.37 -3.78 12.09
CA VAL A 60 3.10 -2.95 13.06
C VAL A 60 2.29 -1.78 13.60
N VAL A 61 1.52 -1.10 12.75
CA VAL A 61 0.91 0.21 13.04
C VAL A 61 -0.49 0.04 13.61
N TYR A 62 -1.43 -0.50 12.82
CA TYR A 62 -2.84 -0.56 13.21
C TYR A 62 -3.07 -1.29 14.54
N PRO A 63 -2.49 -2.48 14.79
CA PRO A 63 -2.72 -3.20 16.03
C PRO A 63 -2.20 -2.46 17.26
N LYS A 64 -1.18 -1.61 17.08
CA LYS A 64 -0.63 -0.80 18.17
C LYS A 64 -1.44 0.44 18.44
N LEU A 65 -1.97 1.10 17.41
CA LEU A 65 -2.86 2.25 17.58
C LEU A 65 -4.16 1.82 18.26
N VAL A 66 -4.76 0.70 17.83
CA VAL A 66 -5.95 0.11 18.47
C VAL A 66 -5.66 -0.24 19.94
N ARG A 67 -4.56 -0.95 20.22
CA ARG A 67 -4.19 -1.33 21.60
C ARG A 67 -3.93 -0.14 22.52
N ARG A 68 -3.62 1.03 21.95
CA ARG A 68 -3.35 2.27 22.69
C ARG A 68 -4.57 3.18 22.76
N ASP A 69 -5.72 2.72 22.29
CA ASP A 69 -6.98 3.47 22.22
C ASP A 69 -6.83 4.78 21.41
N VAL A 70 -5.96 4.77 20.38
CA VAL A 70 -5.74 5.91 19.46
C VAL A 70 -6.72 5.87 18.29
N ILE A 71 -7.03 4.68 17.79
CA ILE A 71 -8.05 4.44 16.76
C ILE A 71 -9.00 3.33 17.22
N GLU A 72 -10.18 3.25 16.63
CA GLU A 72 -11.12 2.16 16.88
C GLU A 72 -10.72 0.91 16.08
N GLY A 73 -11.08 -0.29 16.56
CA GLY A 73 -10.80 -1.54 15.84
C GLY A 73 -11.55 -1.68 14.52
N GLU A 74 -12.65 -0.95 14.33
CA GLU A 74 -13.32 -0.89 13.02
C GLU A 74 -12.48 -0.16 11.97
N GLU A 75 -11.64 0.81 12.37
CA GLU A 75 -10.74 1.52 11.45
C GLU A 75 -9.60 0.60 10.96
N GLU A 76 -9.05 -0.22 11.84
CA GLU A 76 -8.09 -1.29 11.49
C GLU A 76 -8.72 -2.25 10.47
N HIS A 77 -9.92 -2.78 10.76
CA HIS A 77 -10.62 -3.70 9.87
C HIS A 77 -11.02 -3.06 8.53
N HIS A 78 -11.32 -1.75 8.52
CA HIS A 78 -11.61 -1.03 7.29
C HIS A 78 -10.35 -0.86 6.43
N GLY A 79 -9.23 -0.48 7.03
CA GLY A 79 -7.94 -0.39 6.35
C GLY A 79 -7.52 -1.71 5.68
N GLU A 80 -7.65 -2.85 6.40
CA GLU A 80 -7.37 -4.18 5.84
C GLU A 80 -8.22 -4.50 4.60
N LYS A 81 -9.50 -4.09 4.59
CA LYS A 81 -10.38 -4.28 3.43
C LYS A 81 -9.99 -3.40 2.24
N GLU A 82 -9.62 -2.17 2.50
CA GLU A 82 -9.17 -1.24 1.45
C GLU A 82 -7.82 -1.65 0.85
N HIS A 83 -6.90 -2.16 1.68
CA HIS A 83 -5.67 -2.80 1.22
C HIS A 83 -5.97 -4.02 0.34
N ALA A 84 -6.89 -4.89 0.76
CA ALA A 84 -7.29 -6.05 -0.03
C ALA A 84 -7.88 -5.65 -1.40
N ALA A 85 -8.77 -4.64 -1.44
CA ALA A 85 -9.34 -4.12 -2.69
C ALA A 85 -8.26 -3.50 -3.60
N THR A 86 -7.30 -2.78 -3.00
CA THR A 86 -6.18 -2.20 -3.74
C THR A 86 -5.24 -3.28 -4.29
N ASN A 87 -5.02 -4.37 -3.55
CA ASN A 87 -4.24 -5.53 -3.99
C ASN A 87 -4.91 -6.26 -5.16
N GLU A 88 -6.24 -6.35 -5.19
CA GLU A 88 -6.98 -6.91 -6.33
C GLU A 88 -6.82 -6.04 -7.58
N ALA A 89 -6.94 -4.72 -7.46
CA ALA A 89 -6.69 -3.81 -8.58
C ALA A 89 -5.22 -3.90 -9.06
N LEU A 90 -4.27 -3.99 -8.12
CA LEU A 90 -2.85 -4.19 -8.43
C LEU A 90 -2.61 -5.49 -9.19
N LEU A 91 -3.31 -6.57 -8.85
CA LEU A 91 -3.20 -7.84 -9.56
C LEU A 91 -3.54 -7.68 -11.05
N HIS A 92 -4.64 -6.99 -11.36
CA HIS A 92 -5.01 -6.69 -12.75
C HIS A 92 -3.96 -5.85 -13.48
N LEU A 93 -3.38 -4.86 -12.79
CA LEU A 93 -2.28 -4.05 -13.32
C LEU A 93 -1.03 -4.87 -13.64
N LEU A 94 -0.66 -5.82 -12.77
CA LEU A 94 0.48 -6.70 -12.98
C LEU A 94 0.24 -7.73 -14.10
N GLN A 95 -1.01 -8.16 -14.29
CA GLN A 95 -1.41 -9.08 -15.37
C GLN A 95 -1.53 -8.40 -16.74
N ALA A 96 -1.57 -7.08 -16.80
CA ALA A 96 -1.63 -6.33 -18.05
C ALA A 96 -0.39 -6.58 -18.93
N LYS A 97 -0.64 -7.06 -20.16
CA LYS A 97 0.41 -7.37 -21.13
C LYS A 97 0.91 -6.10 -21.80
N GLY A 98 2.14 -5.72 -21.47
CA GLY A 98 2.78 -4.51 -22.00
C GLY A 98 2.21 -3.23 -21.37
N THR A 99 3.04 -2.19 -21.36
CA THR A 99 2.70 -0.88 -20.79
C THR A 99 2.32 0.14 -21.86
N ASP A 100 2.17 -0.27 -23.12
CA ASP A 100 1.77 0.56 -24.26
C ASP A 100 0.32 0.28 -24.73
N THR A 101 -0.50 -0.33 -23.87
CA THR A 101 -1.84 -0.78 -24.22
C THR A 101 -2.92 -0.03 -23.45
N GLN A 102 -4.10 0.14 -24.07
CA GLN A 102 -5.27 0.72 -23.38
C GLN A 102 -5.65 -0.08 -22.12
N LYS A 103 -5.47 -1.41 -22.13
CA LYS A 103 -5.73 -2.24 -20.95
C LYS A 103 -4.82 -1.90 -19.78
N PHE A 104 -3.57 -1.53 -20.06
CA PHE A 104 -2.66 -1.06 -19.02
C PHE A 104 -3.12 0.29 -18.49
N ASP A 105 -3.48 1.22 -19.37
CA ASP A 105 -4.00 2.54 -18.98
C ASP A 105 -5.27 2.40 -18.10
N ASP A 106 -6.21 1.55 -18.50
CA ASP A 106 -7.44 1.28 -17.75
C ASP A 106 -7.14 0.67 -16.37
N ALA A 107 -6.16 -0.25 -16.28
CA ALA A 107 -5.76 -0.86 -15.02
C ALA A 107 -5.06 0.13 -14.09
N VAL A 108 -4.25 1.06 -14.63
CA VAL A 108 -3.64 2.14 -13.85
C VAL A 108 -4.74 3.03 -13.25
N GLU A 109 -5.76 3.41 -14.03
CA GLU A 109 -6.86 4.24 -13.49
C GLU A 109 -7.70 3.49 -12.44
N ALA A 110 -7.95 2.19 -12.62
CA ALA A 110 -8.66 1.38 -11.62
C ALA A 110 -7.91 1.32 -10.28
N VAL A 111 -6.59 1.12 -10.30
CA VAL A 111 -5.75 1.19 -9.10
C VAL A 111 -5.77 2.59 -8.49
N ALA A 112 -5.74 3.64 -9.32
CA ALA A 112 -5.78 5.02 -8.84
C ALA A 112 -7.07 5.32 -8.07
N GLU A 113 -8.20 4.84 -8.55
CA GLU A 113 -9.50 5.08 -7.93
C GLU A 113 -9.57 4.49 -6.51
N VAL A 114 -9.22 3.20 -6.37
CA VAL A 114 -9.26 2.51 -5.07
C VAL A 114 -8.20 3.04 -4.11
N LEU A 115 -6.97 3.28 -4.59
CA LEU A 115 -5.88 3.76 -3.74
C LEU A 115 -6.12 5.18 -3.23
N ASN A 116 -6.64 6.09 -4.06
CA ASN A 116 -6.93 7.45 -3.62
C ASN A 116 -8.07 7.50 -2.60
N HIS A 117 -9.02 6.56 -2.68
CA HIS A 117 -10.05 6.43 -1.65
C HIS A 117 -9.42 5.99 -0.33
N HIS A 118 -8.61 4.93 -0.37
CA HIS A 118 -7.89 4.41 0.78
C HIS A 118 -7.01 5.47 1.46
N ILE A 119 -6.12 6.14 0.71
CA ILE A 119 -5.27 7.22 1.25
C ILE A 119 -6.12 8.30 1.94
N GLY A 120 -7.25 8.67 1.33
CA GLY A 120 -8.13 9.69 1.87
C GLY A 120 -8.76 9.28 3.20
N GLU A 121 -9.25 8.04 3.32
CA GLU A 121 -9.82 7.51 4.55
C GLU A 121 -8.71 7.32 5.62
N GLU A 122 -7.59 6.70 5.26
CA GLU A 122 -6.48 6.42 6.18
C GLU A 122 -5.88 7.69 6.78
N GLU A 123 -5.66 8.73 5.97
CA GLU A 123 -5.19 10.03 6.45
C GLU A 123 -6.18 10.67 7.45
N GLN A 124 -7.49 10.51 7.21
CA GLN A 124 -8.54 11.11 8.02
C GLN A 124 -8.79 10.36 9.31
N THR A 125 -8.86 9.03 9.28
CA THR A 125 -9.35 8.21 10.40
C THR A 125 -8.24 7.49 11.15
N ILE A 126 -7.03 7.39 10.58
CA ILE A 126 -5.88 6.75 11.23
C ILE A 126 -4.75 7.75 11.48
N LEU A 127 -4.25 8.44 10.45
CA LEU A 127 -3.05 9.27 10.60
C LEU A 127 -3.32 10.57 11.37
N ASN A 128 -4.47 11.21 11.17
CA ASN A 128 -4.83 12.40 11.95
C ASN A 128 -5.00 12.08 13.45
N PRO A 129 -5.78 11.06 13.87
CA PRO A 129 -5.81 10.63 15.27
C PRO A 129 -4.44 10.21 15.80
N ALA A 130 -3.63 9.48 15.02
CA ALA A 130 -2.26 9.17 15.42
C ALA A 130 -1.43 10.43 15.69
N ARG A 131 -1.56 11.47 14.88
CA ARG A 131 -0.85 12.74 15.07
C ARG A 131 -1.33 13.52 16.30
N GLU A 132 -2.62 13.49 16.58
CA GLU A 132 -3.26 14.28 17.65
C GLU A 132 -3.18 13.59 19.01
N ASP A 133 -3.41 12.27 19.05
CA ASP A 133 -3.67 11.52 20.27
C ASP A 133 -2.54 10.56 20.67
N ALA A 134 -1.67 10.15 19.72
CA ALA A 134 -0.50 9.33 20.06
C ALA A 134 0.67 10.20 20.55
N SER A 135 1.38 9.71 21.59
CA SER A 135 2.60 10.38 22.04
C SER A 135 3.68 10.37 20.95
N GLU A 136 4.53 11.39 20.94
CA GLU A 136 5.70 11.43 20.05
C GLU A 136 6.57 10.18 20.20
N GLU A 137 6.77 9.69 21.43
CA GLU A 137 7.52 8.44 21.68
C GLU A 137 6.88 7.23 20.98
N LEU A 138 5.55 7.11 21.03
CA LEU A 138 4.85 6.04 20.34
C LEU A 138 4.98 6.19 18.82
N ARG A 139 4.80 7.39 18.27
CA ARG A 139 4.94 7.64 16.83
C ARG A 139 6.34 7.34 16.30
N GLN A 140 7.38 7.69 17.05
CA GLN A 140 8.77 7.37 16.71
C GLN A 140 9.05 5.87 16.82
N GLN A 141 8.49 5.20 17.83
CA GLN A 141 8.59 3.74 17.97
C GLN A 141 7.94 3.02 16.78
N LEU A 142 6.72 3.43 16.40
CA LEU A 142 6.01 2.88 15.26
C LEU A 142 6.76 3.16 13.97
N GLY A 143 7.24 4.38 13.77
CA GLY A 143 7.98 4.75 12.57
C GLY A 143 9.25 3.92 12.38
N ALA A 144 10.01 3.65 13.45
CA ALA A 144 11.16 2.74 13.38
C ALA A 144 10.76 1.29 13.07
N GLY A 145 9.66 0.80 13.67
CA GLY A 145 9.16 -0.56 13.44
C GLY A 145 8.64 -0.77 12.02
N TRP A 146 7.78 0.13 11.55
CA TRP A 146 7.23 0.13 10.21
C TRP A 146 8.33 0.25 9.16
N ALA A 147 9.28 1.18 9.34
CA ALA A 147 10.38 1.36 8.40
C ALA A 147 11.27 0.11 8.30
N ALA A 148 11.54 -0.56 9.43
CA ALA A 148 12.28 -1.82 9.44
C ALA A 148 11.51 -2.93 8.69
N ARG A 149 10.22 -3.09 8.97
CA ARG A 149 9.40 -4.13 8.35
C ARG A 149 9.20 -3.91 6.85
N ARG A 150 8.85 -2.69 6.45
CA ARG A 150 8.74 -2.28 5.05
C ARG A 150 10.05 -2.53 4.28
N ASN A 151 11.19 -2.17 4.88
CA ASN A 151 12.47 -2.36 4.20
C ASN A 151 12.83 -3.85 4.04
N GLU A 152 12.54 -4.68 5.06
CA GLU A 152 12.70 -6.14 4.98
C GLU A 152 11.83 -6.72 3.85
N LEU A 153 10.54 -6.38 3.81
CA LEU A 153 9.62 -6.80 2.74
C LEU A 153 10.14 -6.44 1.35
N LEU A 154 10.61 -5.20 1.20
CA LEU A 154 11.19 -4.73 -0.05
C LEU A 154 12.56 -5.40 -0.39
N GLU A 155 13.32 -5.87 0.61
CA GLU A 155 14.54 -6.67 0.41
C GLU A 155 14.20 -8.11 -0.02
N ASP A 156 13.11 -8.66 0.50
CA ASP A 156 12.56 -9.97 0.17
C ASP A 156 11.84 -10.01 -1.20
N GLY A 157 11.71 -8.84 -1.85
CA GLY A 157 11.14 -8.73 -3.19
C GLY A 157 9.62 -8.60 -3.21
N ALA A 158 9.06 -7.84 -2.25
CA ALA A 158 7.65 -7.47 -2.22
C ALA A 158 7.10 -7.03 -3.59
N GLY A 159 5.82 -7.32 -3.84
CA GLY A 159 5.12 -6.86 -5.04
C GLY A 159 5.27 -7.77 -6.27
N SER A 160 5.79 -8.99 -6.10
CA SER A 160 5.80 -9.98 -7.18
C SER A 160 4.39 -10.43 -7.54
N LEU A 161 4.14 -10.77 -8.82
CA LEU A 161 2.82 -11.24 -9.27
C LEU A 161 2.33 -12.44 -8.44
N GLU A 162 3.19 -13.43 -8.17
CA GLU A 162 2.85 -14.61 -7.37
C GLU A 162 2.45 -14.24 -5.93
N GLN A 163 3.16 -13.28 -5.32
CA GLN A 163 2.82 -12.81 -3.98
C GLN A 163 1.47 -12.09 -3.98
N VAL A 164 1.24 -11.17 -4.91
CA VAL A 164 -0.02 -10.42 -4.99
C VAL A 164 -1.20 -11.38 -5.27
N GLU A 165 -1.02 -12.37 -6.15
CA GLU A 165 -2.02 -13.43 -6.37
C GLU A 165 -2.35 -14.20 -5.08
N SER A 166 -1.33 -14.52 -4.28
CA SER A 166 -1.53 -15.21 -2.99
C SER A 166 -2.26 -14.33 -1.98
N LEU A 167 -1.92 -13.05 -1.88
CA LEU A 167 -2.54 -12.09 -0.96
C LEU A 167 -4.03 -11.87 -1.31
N VAL A 168 -4.33 -11.65 -2.59
CA VAL A 168 -5.73 -11.48 -3.05
C VAL A 168 -6.54 -12.74 -2.76
N LYS A 169 -5.99 -13.93 -3.03
CA LYS A 169 -6.67 -15.18 -2.71
C LYS A 169 -6.96 -15.31 -1.22
N GLN A 170 -5.98 -14.99 -0.37
CA GLN A 170 -6.15 -15.02 1.09
C GLN A 170 -7.23 -14.04 1.54
N ALA A 171 -7.26 -12.82 0.98
CA ALA A 171 -8.28 -11.82 1.29
C ALA A 171 -9.72 -12.28 0.96
N TYR A 172 -9.91 -13.06 -0.10
CA TYR A 172 -11.19 -13.74 -0.36
C TYR A 172 -11.52 -14.80 0.70
N GLU A 173 -10.55 -15.63 1.09
CA GLU A 173 -10.73 -16.67 2.13
C GLU A 173 -11.09 -16.06 3.49
N ASP A 174 -10.53 -14.90 3.81
CA ASP A 174 -10.76 -14.15 5.05
C ASP A 174 -12.02 -13.26 4.99
N GLY A 175 -12.65 -13.15 3.81
CA GLY A 175 -13.88 -12.36 3.62
C GLY A 175 -13.67 -10.84 3.64
N LEU A 176 -12.44 -10.39 3.37
CA LEU A 176 -12.11 -8.97 3.16
C LEU A 176 -12.61 -8.48 1.79
N LEU A 177 -12.60 -9.36 0.78
CA LEU A 177 -13.15 -9.11 -0.54
C LEU A 177 -14.55 -9.73 -0.73
N PRO A 178 -15.43 -9.11 -1.54
CA PRO A 178 -16.75 -9.66 -1.81
C PRO A 178 -16.68 -10.94 -2.66
N ASN A 179 -17.10 -12.07 -2.09
CA ASN A 179 -17.03 -13.40 -2.73
C ASN A 179 -17.74 -13.52 -4.10
N ASP A 180 -18.59 -12.58 -4.48
CA ASP A 180 -19.31 -12.61 -5.76
C ASP A 180 -18.40 -12.31 -6.98
N ASP A 181 -17.20 -11.75 -6.74
CA ASP A 181 -16.25 -11.31 -7.78
C ASP A 181 -14.98 -12.18 -7.89
N GLN A 182 -14.91 -13.31 -7.17
CA GLN A 182 -13.72 -14.16 -7.12
C GLN A 182 -13.31 -14.66 -8.53
N PRO A 183 -12.08 -14.38 -9.01
CA PRO A 183 -11.63 -14.88 -10.31
C PRO A 183 -11.51 -16.42 -10.27
N SER A 184 -12.19 -17.08 -11.22
CA SER A 184 -12.26 -18.54 -11.38
C SER A 184 -10.94 -19.21 -11.71
#